data_AF-A0A6J8CT62-F1
#
_entry.id   AF-A0A6J8CT62-F1
#
_cell.length_a   1.000
_cell.length_b   1.000
_cell.length_c   1.000
_cell.angle_alpha   90.00
_cell.angle_beta   90.00
_cell.angle_gamma   90.00
#
_symmetry.space_group_name_H-M   'P 1'
#
loop_
_entity.id
_entity.type
_entity.pdbx_description
1 polymer ?
#
loop_
_entity_poly.entity_id
_entity_poly.type
_entity_poly.pdbx_seq_one_letter_code
_entity_poly.pdbx_strand_id
1 'polypeptide(L)'
;MWNAVFNEHSELSPHCKGFLEWDMSKEERWGLGNSECAICDTCSYQSKRYRLYEEVQTGKKGRKPAKMNIGAQAALAQTPISTTSFRKILLATNSVAPSVKGLQKRANVVLPKIKEINESDMKRLRERLIHIKKLRGADNPSAVSLQGDAACNNPLYSGVGRTPFQPATQVVYTVAENETQDKSILAVVAKNKLCSVHPVNPNSGKFDQCTEKCSSTLTFLKSIGDEYSWAKEALKDLNSDDIEAKHFTTDPDSSAFKAAEDLHHENITY
;
A
#
# COMPACT_ATOMS: atom_id res chain seq x y z
N MET A 1 24.39 -15.65 -18.18
CA MET A 1 25.35 -14.61 -18.57
C MET A 1 26.76 -15.18 -18.69
N TRP A 2 27.38 -15.64 -17.60
CA TRP A 2 28.79 -16.04 -17.58
C TRP A 2 29.21 -16.98 -18.70
N ASN A 3 28.44 -18.04 -18.99
CA ASN A 3 28.74 -18.94 -20.11
C ASN A 3 28.86 -18.21 -21.46
N ALA A 4 28.02 -17.19 -21.71
CA ALA A 4 28.09 -16.40 -22.93
C ALA A 4 29.36 -15.52 -22.96
N VAL A 5 29.74 -14.94 -21.82
CA VAL A 5 30.97 -14.15 -21.68
C VAL A 5 32.22 -15.02 -21.87
N PHE A 6 32.26 -16.21 -21.26
CA PHE A 6 33.37 -17.15 -21.42
C PHE A 6 33.55 -17.60 -22.87
N ASN A 7 32.44 -17.90 -23.56
CA ASN A 7 32.48 -18.26 -24.97
C ASN A 7 32.97 -17.10 -25.83
N GLU A 8 32.42 -15.89 -25.64
CA GLU A 8 32.80 -14.69 -26.40
C GLU A 8 34.28 -14.32 -26.17
N HIS A 9 34.78 -14.44 -24.94
CA HIS A 9 36.20 -14.23 -24.64
C HIS A 9 37.09 -15.26 -25.34
N SER A 10 36.69 -16.54 -25.34
CA SER A 10 37.46 -17.61 -25.99
C SER A 10 37.50 -17.44 -27.51
N GLU A 11 36.44 -16.89 -28.11
CA GLU A 11 36.39 -16.58 -29.55
C GLU A 11 37.25 -15.36 -29.91
N LEU A 12 37.18 -14.28 -29.11
CA LEU A 12 37.90 -13.02 -29.39
C LEU A 12 39.36 -13.03 -28.95
N SER A 13 39.72 -13.85 -27.95
CA SER A 13 41.04 -13.93 -27.36
C SER A 13 41.40 -15.38 -27.04
N PRO A 14 41.52 -16.26 -28.07
CA PRO A 14 41.67 -17.71 -27.89
C PRO A 14 42.94 -18.15 -27.14
N HIS A 15 43.95 -17.28 -27.09
CA HIS A 15 45.21 -17.55 -26.39
C HIS A 15 45.30 -16.89 -25.01
N CYS A 16 44.30 -16.09 -24.64
CA CYS A 16 44.26 -15.44 -23.34
C CYS A 16 43.83 -16.44 -22.26
N LYS A 17 44.62 -16.55 -21.19
CA LYS A 17 44.32 -17.37 -19.99
C LYS A 17 43.92 -16.52 -18.79
N GLY A 18 43.58 -15.26 -19.04
CA GLY A 18 43.16 -14.32 -18.00
C GLY A 18 41.88 -14.71 -17.30
N PHE A 19 41.70 -14.15 -16.12
CA PHE A 19 40.45 -14.24 -15.39
C PHE A 19 39.47 -13.18 -15.88
N LEU A 20 38.20 -13.57 -15.93
CA LEU A 20 37.11 -12.65 -16.21
C LEU A 20 36.53 -12.14 -14.90
N GLU A 21 36.52 -10.83 -14.75
CA GLU A 21 36.04 -10.13 -13.57
C GLU A 21 34.92 -9.15 -13.95
N TRP A 22 34.14 -8.72 -12.96
CA TRP A 22 33.16 -7.67 -13.16
C TRP A 22 33.84 -6.31 -13.33
N ASP A 23 33.44 -5.56 -14.34
CA ASP A 23 33.83 -4.16 -14.51
C ASP A 23 33.00 -3.29 -13.56
N MET A 24 33.43 -3.23 -12.30
CA MET A 24 32.77 -2.44 -11.25
C MET A 24 32.70 -0.94 -11.60
N SER A 25 33.56 -0.45 -12.50
CA SER A 25 33.53 0.96 -12.95
C SER A 25 32.34 1.26 -13.88
N LYS A 26 31.79 0.23 -14.52
CA LYS A 26 30.67 0.32 -15.46
C LYS A 26 29.37 -0.31 -14.94
N GLU A 27 29.33 -0.67 -13.65
CA GLU A 27 28.11 -1.09 -12.95
C GLU A 27 27.02 -0.03 -13.16
N GLU A 28 25.85 -0.46 -13.63
CA GLU A 28 24.69 0.39 -13.77
C GLU A 28 23.54 -0.10 -12.88
N ARG A 29 23.20 0.71 -11.89
CA ARG A 29 22.16 0.41 -10.92
C ARG A 29 20.80 0.96 -11.32
N TRP A 30 19.76 0.17 -11.07
CA TRP A 30 18.36 0.51 -11.29
C TRP A 30 17.50 0.12 -10.09
N GLY A 31 17.60 0.92 -9.04
CA GLY A 31 17.03 0.57 -7.74
C GLY A 31 17.80 -0.61 -7.14
N LEU A 32 17.11 -1.73 -6.95
CA LEU A 32 17.69 -2.99 -6.48
C LEU A 32 18.32 -3.83 -7.60
N GLY A 33 18.01 -3.54 -8.88
CA GLY A 33 18.53 -4.29 -10.01
C GLY A 33 19.86 -3.73 -10.51
N ASN A 34 20.79 -4.60 -10.88
CA ASN A 34 22.09 -4.24 -11.42
C ASN A 34 22.25 -4.68 -12.87
N SER A 35 23.02 -3.92 -13.64
CA SER A 35 23.50 -4.32 -14.95
C SER A 35 25.02 -4.22 -14.97
N GLU A 36 25.68 -5.27 -15.42
CA GLU A 36 27.12 -5.43 -15.29
C GLU A 36 27.76 -5.76 -16.64
N CYS A 37 29.04 -5.43 -16.76
CA CYS A 37 29.92 -5.89 -17.83
C CYS A 37 31.02 -6.74 -17.22
N ALA A 38 31.56 -7.69 -17.97
CA ALA A 38 32.77 -8.41 -17.60
C ALA A 38 33.95 -7.87 -18.40
N ILE A 39 35.13 -7.87 -17.78
CA ILE A 39 36.42 -7.55 -18.40
C ILE A 39 37.41 -8.67 -18.13
N CYS A 40 38.42 -8.80 -18.99
CA CYS A 40 39.57 -9.64 -18.71
C CYS A 40 40.66 -8.83 -18.00
N ASP A 41 41.32 -9.44 -17.03
CA ASP A 41 42.43 -8.87 -16.28
C ASP A 41 43.74 -8.75 -17.07
N THR A 42 43.88 -9.51 -18.16
CA THR A 42 45.14 -9.64 -18.92
C THR A 42 45.03 -9.18 -20.37
N CYS A 43 43.87 -9.33 -21.01
CA CYS A 43 43.65 -8.82 -22.37
C CYS A 43 42.63 -7.67 -22.39
N SER A 44 42.47 -7.02 -23.54
CA SER A 44 41.54 -5.90 -23.71
C SER A 44 40.08 -6.33 -23.90
N TYR A 45 39.72 -7.56 -23.54
CA TYR A 45 38.35 -8.05 -23.69
C TYR A 45 37.41 -7.32 -22.73
N GLN A 46 36.27 -6.90 -23.28
CA GLN A 46 35.15 -6.35 -22.54
C GLN A 46 33.85 -6.88 -23.12
N SER A 47 33.01 -7.46 -22.27
CA SER A 47 31.70 -7.95 -22.69
C SER A 47 30.73 -6.79 -22.92
N LYS A 48 29.66 -7.08 -23.66
CA LYS A 48 28.45 -6.23 -23.60
C LYS A 48 27.90 -6.15 -22.18
N ARG A 49 27.05 -5.14 -21.93
CA ARG A 49 26.33 -5.01 -20.66
C ARG A 49 25.18 -6.01 -20.58
N TYR A 50 25.12 -6.76 -19.48
CA TYR A 50 24.05 -7.69 -19.18
C TYR A 50 23.21 -7.16 -18.03
N ARG A 51 21.89 -7.23 -18.17
CA ARG A 51 20.95 -6.96 -17.08
C ARG A 51 20.87 -8.21 -16.20
N LEU A 52 21.17 -8.06 -14.91
CA LEU A 52 21.10 -9.14 -13.91
C LEU A 52 19.72 -9.20 -13.23
N TYR A 53 18.71 -8.61 -13.84
CA TYR A 53 17.34 -8.57 -13.34
C TYR A 53 16.33 -8.72 -14.47
N GLU A 54 15.16 -9.26 -14.13
CA GLU A 54 14.01 -9.27 -15.03
C GLU A 54 13.29 -7.92 -15.04
N GLU A 55 12.81 -7.50 -16.20
CA GLU A 55 12.03 -6.28 -16.35
C GLU A 55 10.53 -6.56 -16.36
N VAL A 56 9.77 -5.64 -15.75
CA VAL A 56 8.32 -5.65 -15.83
C VAL A 56 7.89 -4.85 -17.05
N GLN A 57 7.04 -5.45 -17.88
CA GLN A 57 6.43 -4.77 -19.02
C GLN A 57 5.39 -3.76 -18.51
N THR A 58 5.48 -2.51 -18.98
CA THR A 58 4.61 -1.41 -18.50
C THR A 58 3.83 -0.72 -19.61
N GLY A 59 4.09 -1.04 -20.89
CA GLY A 59 3.51 -0.36 -22.05
C GLY A 59 3.95 1.11 -22.23
N LYS A 60 4.77 1.65 -21.32
CA LYS A 60 5.25 3.04 -21.37
C LYS A 60 6.62 3.13 -22.03
N LYS A 61 6.87 4.23 -22.74
CA LYS A 61 8.20 4.57 -23.27
C LYS A 61 9.17 4.85 -22.12
N GLY A 62 10.42 4.41 -22.27
CA GLY A 62 11.49 4.61 -21.30
C GLY A 62 11.94 3.33 -20.59
N ARG A 63 12.82 3.48 -19.60
CA ARG A 63 13.45 2.36 -18.89
C ARG A 63 12.43 1.59 -18.04
N LYS A 64 12.33 0.29 -18.29
CA LYS A 64 11.37 -0.60 -17.60
C LYS A 64 11.82 -0.85 -16.16
N PRO A 65 10.90 -0.96 -15.18
CA PRO A 65 11.25 -1.31 -13.81
C PRO A 65 11.85 -2.71 -13.72
N ALA A 66 12.87 -2.87 -12.88
CA ALA A 66 13.27 -4.20 -12.42
C ALA A 66 12.13 -4.84 -11.60
N LYS A 67 11.86 -6.13 -11.82
CA LYS A 67 10.82 -6.91 -11.14
C LYS A 67 10.96 -6.89 -9.63
N MET A 68 12.19 -7.01 -9.13
CA MET A 68 12.50 -6.89 -7.70
C MET A 68 12.12 -5.54 -7.09
N ASN A 69 12.16 -4.43 -7.84
CA ASN A 69 11.72 -3.13 -7.32
C ASN A 69 10.21 -3.08 -7.10
N ILE A 70 9.44 -3.75 -7.97
CA ILE A 70 7.98 -3.85 -7.84
C ILE A 70 7.64 -4.84 -6.73
N GLY A 71 8.29 -6.00 -6.71
CA GLY A 71 8.12 -7.03 -5.67
C GLY A 71 8.41 -6.51 -4.27
N ALA A 72 9.50 -5.75 -4.10
CA ALA A 72 9.83 -5.13 -2.82
C ALA A 72 8.71 -4.19 -2.33
N GLN A 73 8.11 -3.39 -3.21
CA GLN A 73 7.00 -2.51 -2.81
C GLN A 73 5.71 -3.27 -2.52
N ALA A 74 5.44 -4.37 -3.22
CA ALA A 74 4.30 -5.24 -2.91
C ALA A 74 4.45 -5.87 -1.52
N ALA A 75 5.66 -6.35 -1.19
CA ALA A 75 5.96 -6.86 0.15
C ALA A 75 5.87 -5.76 1.22
N LEU A 76 6.44 -4.59 0.97
CA LEU A 76 6.40 -3.47 1.91
C LEU A 76 4.98 -3.02 2.22
N ALA A 77 4.06 -3.08 1.25
CA ALA A 77 2.66 -2.74 1.46
C ALA A 77 1.93 -3.65 2.47
N GLN A 78 2.47 -4.85 2.74
CA GLN A 78 1.92 -5.81 3.68
C GLN A 78 2.69 -5.85 5.02
N THR A 79 3.69 -4.98 5.19
CA THR A 79 4.53 -4.96 6.38
C THR A 79 4.51 -3.58 7.03
N PRO A 80 4.72 -3.48 8.35
CA PRO A 80 4.84 -2.19 9.04
C PRO A 80 6.22 -1.52 8.80
N ILE A 81 6.81 -1.70 7.61
CA ILE A 81 8.14 -1.19 7.27
C ILE A 81 7.99 -0.02 6.30
N SER A 82 8.34 1.18 6.76
CA SER A 82 8.40 2.36 5.90
C SER A 82 9.51 2.26 4.84
N THR A 83 9.41 3.03 3.76
CA THR A 83 10.49 3.10 2.75
C THR A 83 11.82 3.55 3.35
N THR A 84 11.81 4.41 4.38
CA THR A 84 13.01 4.83 5.11
C THR A 84 13.59 3.68 5.93
N SER A 85 12.75 2.95 6.67
CA SER A 85 13.17 1.78 7.45
C SER A 85 13.73 0.68 6.54
N PHE A 86 13.10 0.43 5.40
CA PHE A 86 13.59 -0.51 4.40
C PHE A 86 14.99 -0.15 3.90
N ARG A 87 15.25 1.14 3.63
CA ARG A 87 16.61 1.59 3.27
C ARG A 87 17.62 1.34 4.39
N LYS A 88 17.24 1.56 5.64
CA LYS A 88 18.13 1.27 6.79
C LYS A 88 18.48 -0.21 6.85
N ILE A 89 17.51 -1.09 6.61
CA ILE A 89 17.74 -2.55 6.54
C ILE A 89 18.76 -2.86 5.45
N LEU A 90 18.57 -2.35 4.23
CA LEU A 90 19.51 -2.58 3.13
C LEU A 90 20.93 -2.09 3.45
N LEU A 91 21.05 -0.88 4.02
CA LEU A 91 22.35 -0.33 4.41
C LEU A 91 23.02 -1.17 5.50
N ALA A 92 22.26 -1.68 6.47
CA ALA A 92 22.77 -2.55 7.53
C ALA A 92 23.25 -3.91 7.01
N THR A 93 22.71 -4.39 5.89
CA THR A 93 23.12 -5.64 5.23
C THR A 93 24.16 -5.42 4.12
N ASN A 94 24.88 -4.29 4.13
CA ASN A 94 25.86 -3.90 3.10
C ASN A 94 25.29 -3.93 1.66
N SER A 95 23.97 -3.75 1.53
CA SER A 95 23.28 -3.66 0.25
C SER A 95 23.07 -2.19 -0.08
N VAL A 96 23.48 -1.76 -1.26
CA VAL A 96 23.29 -0.36 -1.68
C VAL A 96 21.80 -0.08 -1.84
N ALA A 97 21.30 0.83 -1.01
CA ALA A 97 19.88 1.15 -0.95
C ALA A 97 19.45 2.08 -2.09
N PRO A 98 18.29 1.82 -2.74
CA PRO A 98 17.68 2.77 -3.67
C PRO A 98 17.39 4.13 -3.01
N SER A 99 17.21 5.17 -3.81
CA SER A 99 16.80 6.47 -3.29
C SER A 99 15.38 6.44 -2.70
N VAL A 100 15.12 7.22 -1.64
CA VAL A 100 13.78 7.36 -1.03
C VAL A 100 12.75 7.75 -2.10
N LYS A 101 13.08 8.74 -2.93
CA LYS A 101 12.25 9.20 -4.05
C LYS A 101 11.96 8.07 -5.05
N GLY A 102 12.94 7.21 -5.33
CA GLY A 102 12.77 6.04 -6.19
C GLY A 102 11.80 5.03 -5.60
N LEU A 103 11.95 4.68 -4.32
CA LEU A 103 11.05 3.78 -3.61
C LEU A 103 9.63 4.33 -3.56
N GLN A 104 9.46 5.61 -3.20
CA GLN A 104 8.15 6.25 -3.15
C GLN A 104 7.46 6.27 -4.52
N LYS A 105 8.19 6.55 -5.60
CA LYS A 105 7.64 6.46 -6.96
C LYS A 105 7.12 5.07 -7.30
N ARG A 106 7.76 4.01 -6.78
CA ARG A 106 7.32 2.63 -6.99
C ARG A 106 6.13 2.29 -6.10
N ALA A 107 6.10 2.74 -4.84
CA ALA A 107 4.93 2.63 -3.97
C ALA A 107 3.69 3.23 -4.64
N ASN A 108 3.80 4.42 -5.21
CA ASN A 108 2.71 5.11 -5.92
C ASN A 108 2.20 4.36 -7.17
N VAL A 109 2.94 3.37 -7.68
CA VAL A 109 2.49 2.50 -8.78
C VAL A 109 1.83 1.22 -8.26
N VAL A 110 2.35 0.66 -7.16
CA VAL A 110 1.90 -0.62 -6.60
C VAL A 110 0.65 -0.45 -5.73
N LEU A 111 0.62 0.56 -4.85
CA LEU A 111 -0.46 0.75 -3.88
C LEU A 111 -1.85 0.94 -4.53
N PRO A 112 -2.02 1.70 -5.63
CA PRO A 112 -3.32 1.79 -6.30
C PRO A 112 -3.83 0.44 -6.82
N LYS A 113 -2.92 -0.43 -7.30
CA LYS A 113 -3.29 -1.77 -7.77
C LYS A 113 -3.70 -2.68 -6.61
N ILE A 114 -3.01 -2.58 -5.47
CA ILE A 114 -3.39 -3.31 -4.26
C ILE A 114 -4.77 -2.83 -3.77
N LYS A 115 -5.02 -1.52 -3.80
CA LYS A 115 -6.34 -0.97 -3.46
C LYS A 115 -7.44 -1.57 -4.34
N GLU A 116 -7.27 -1.54 -5.66
CA GLU A 116 -8.22 -2.12 -6.62
C GLU A 116 -8.49 -3.61 -6.35
N ILE A 117 -7.42 -4.39 -6.10
CA ILE A 117 -7.54 -5.82 -5.77
C ILE A 117 -8.31 -6.01 -4.46
N ASN A 118 -8.02 -5.22 -3.43
CA ASN A 118 -8.70 -5.32 -2.14
C ASN A 118 -10.17 -4.94 -2.25
N GLU A 119 -10.52 -3.89 -3.00
CA GLU A 119 -11.91 -3.50 -3.26
C GLU A 119 -12.68 -4.61 -3.99
N SER A 120 -12.07 -5.22 -5.01
CA SER A 120 -12.66 -6.36 -5.72
C SER A 120 -12.80 -7.60 -4.82
N ASP A 121 -11.82 -7.86 -3.95
CA ASP A 121 -11.86 -8.99 -3.03
C ASP A 121 -12.95 -8.84 -1.98
N MET A 122 -13.07 -7.65 -1.37
CA MET A 122 -14.14 -7.34 -0.43
C MET A 122 -15.52 -7.54 -1.07
N LYS A 123 -15.75 -7.08 -2.31
CA LYS A 123 -17.01 -7.33 -3.04
C LYS A 123 -17.31 -8.82 -3.21
N ARG A 124 -16.31 -9.61 -3.61
CA ARG A 124 -16.45 -11.06 -3.72
C ARG A 124 -16.76 -11.72 -2.36
N LEU A 125 -16.17 -11.22 -1.27
CA LEU A 125 -16.45 -11.71 0.08
C LEU A 125 -17.89 -11.40 0.51
N ARG A 126 -18.41 -10.21 0.17
CA ARG A 126 -19.81 -9.81 0.38
C ARG A 126 -20.78 -10.80 -0.30
N GLU A 127 -20.57 -11.08 -1.59
CA GLU A 127 -21.37 -12.04 -2.37
C GLU A 127 -21.29 -13.46 -1.79
N ARG A 128 -20.07 -13.91 -1.44
CA ARG A 128 -19.84 -15.23 -0.83
C ARG A 128 -20.57 -15.36 0.50
N LEU A 129 -20.58 -14.30 1.32
CA LEU A 129 -21.26 -14.29 2.61
C LEU A 129 -22.77 -14.46 2.44
N ILE A 130 -23.38 -13.69 1.54
CA ILE A 130 -24.81 -13.82 1.20
C ILE A 130 -25.13 -15.24 0.73
N HIS A 131 -24.28 -15.82 -0.13
CA HIS A 131 -24.44 -17.19 -0.60
C HIS A 131 -24.37 -18.22 0.54
N ILE A 132 -23.41 -18.09 1.46
CA ILE A 132 -23.29 -18.96 2.64
C ILE A 132 -24.56 -18.87 3.50
N LYS A 133 -25.09 -17.66 3.71
CA LYS A 133 -26.31 -17.47 4.51
C LYS A 133 -27.53 -18.08 3.85
N LYS A 134 -27.65 -18.00 2.52
CA LYS A 134 -28.69 -18.70 1.75
C LYS A 134 -28.62 -20.22 1.93
N LEU A 135 -27.41 -20.80 1.85
CA LEU A 135 -27.20 -22.24 2.07
C LEU A 135 -27.54 -22.68 3.50
N ARG A 136 -27.37 -21.79 4.48
CA ARG A 136 -27.75 -22.03 5.89
C ARG A 136 -29.26 -21.84 6.16
N GLY A 137 -30.05 -21.46 5.15
CA GLY A 137 -31.49 -21.25 5.30
C GLY A 137 -31.87 -19.98 6.06
N ALA A 138 -31.04 -18.92 6.00
CA ALA A 138 -31.36 -17.66 6.65
C ALA A 138 -32.56 -16.97 5.98
N ASP A 139 -33.54 -16.52 6.78
CA ASP A 139 -34.74 -15.82 6.29
C ASP A 139 -34.39 -14.52 5.55
N ASN A 140 -33.44 -13.76 6.08
CA ASN A 140 -32.85 -12.59 5.42
C ASN A 140 -31.31 -12.80 5.26
N PRO A 141 -30.86 -13.26 4.08
CA PRO A 141 -29.44 -13.41 3.77
C PRO A 141 -28.65 -12.10 3.78
N SER A 142 -29.29 -10.96 3.52
CA SER A 142 -28.67 -9.63 3.43
C SER A 142 -28.42 -9.01 4.81
N ALA A 143 -29.18 -9.40 5.85
CA ALA A 143 -29.03 -8.90 7.22
C ALA A 143 -27.86 -9.55 8.00
N VAL A 144 -26.70 -8.89 8.07
CA VAL A 144 -25.44 -9.42 8.61
C VAL A 144 -25.11 -8.79 9.97
N SER A 145 -24.62 -9.61 10.90
CA SER A 145 -24.01 -9.13 12.15
C SER A 145 -22.60 -8.66 11.87
N LEU A 146 -22.30 -7.42 12.23
CA LEU A 146 -21.08 -6.71 11.89
C LEU A 146 -20.37 -6.22 13.16
N GLN A 147 -19.07 -6.03 13.06
CA GLN A 147 -18.25 -5.35 14.06
C GLN A 147 -17.36 -4.32 13.37
N GLY A 148 -17.13 -3.18 14.02
CA GLY A 148 -16.33 -2.10 13.45
C GLY A 148 -15.44 -1.45 14.50
N ASP A 149 -14.25 -1.02 14.05
CA ASP A 149 -13.27 -0.32 14.89
C ASP A 149 -12.36 0.58 14.04
N ALA A 150 -11.78 1.60 14.68
CA ALA A 150 -10.88 2.57 14.08
C ALA A 150 -9.44 2.43 14.60
N ALA A 151 -8.49 2.24 13.69
CA ALA A 151 -7.07 2.30 14.00
C ALA A 151 -6.46 3.62 13.51
N CYS A 152 -5.86 4.37 14.43
CA CYS A 152 -5.09 5.58 14.13
C CYS A 152 -3.58 5.29 13.96
N ASN A 153 -2.88 6.07 13.15
CA ASN A 153 -1.45 5.86 12.90
C ASN A 153 -0.53 6.16 14.10
N ASN A 154 -1.02 6.89 15.09
CA ASN A 154 -0.38 7.06 16.39
C ASN A 154 -1.46 6.90 17.48
N PRO A 155 -1.10 6.42 18.69
CA PRO A 155 -2.04 6.41 19.80
C PRO A 155 -2.53 7.83 20.11
N LEU A 156 -3.84 8.04 20.28
CA LEU A 156 -4.41 9.37 20.49
C LEU A 156 -3.85 10.09 21.74
N TYR A 157 -3.40 9.33 22.73
CA TYR A 157 -2.76 9.84 23.95
C TYR A 157 -1.27 10.21 23.80
N SER A 158 -0.59 9.76 22.74
CA SER A 158 0.85 10.03 22.54
C SER A 158 1.17 11.51 22.25
N GLY A 159 0.13 12.31 21.98
CA GLY A 159 0.20 13.75 21.77
C GLY A 159 -0.11 14.61 23.00
N VAL A 160 -0.46 14.00 24.14
CA VAL A 160 -0.78 14.74 25.37
C VAL A 160 0.43 15.61 25.74
N GLY A 161 0.23 16.92 25.73
CA GLY A 161 1.25 17.93 26.06
C GLY A 161 2.20 18.33 24.91
N ARG A 162 2.14 17.70 23.73
CA ARG A 162 2.99 18.05 22.55
C ARG A 162 2.21 18.61 21.37
N THR A 163 0.97 18.16 21.19
CA THR A 163 0.05 18.64 20.16
C THR A 163 -1.32 18.84 20.80
N PRO A 164 -1.78 20.09 21.04
CA PRO A 164 -3.08 20.35 21.68
C PRO A 164 -4.28 19.85 20.87
N PHE A 165 -4.07 19.40 19.63
CA PHE A 165 -5.08 18.90 18.71
C PHE A 165 -4.57 17.61 18.10
N GLN A 166 -5.08 16.46 18.57
CA GLN A 166 -5.00 15.12 17.96
C GLN A 166 -3.67 14.72 17.28
N PRO A 167 -2.81 13.90 17.92
CA PRO A 167 -1.51 13.51 17.37
C PRO A 167 -1.59 12.64 16.10
N ALA A 168 -2.74 12.01 15.85
CA ALA A 168 -2.94 11.16 14.69
C ALA A 168 -3.31 11.99 13.45
N THR A 169 -2.70 11.62 12.33
CA THR A 169 -2.91 12.28 11.02
C THR A 169 -3.62 11.38 10.03
N GLN A 170 -3.70 10.09 10.32
CA GLN A 170 -4.35 9.07 9.49
C GLN A 170 -5.16 8.11 10.36
N VAL A 171 -6.30 7.67 9.84
CA VAL A 171 -7.19 6.68 10.47
C VAL A 171 -7.69 5.69 9.43
N VAL A 172 -7.84 4.44 9.85
CA VAL A 172 -8.45 3.37 9.08
C VAL A 172 -9.58 2.80 9.93
N TYR A 173 -10.81 2.90 9.43
CA TYR A 173 -11.97 2.25 10.01
C TYR A 173 -12.24 0.95 9.25
N THR A 174 -12.30 -0.17 9.96
CA THR A 174 -12.53 -1.49 9.36
C THR A 174 -13.83 -2.07 9.87
N VAL A 175 -14.61 -2.67 8.97
CA VAL A 175 -15.84 -3.41 9.31
C VAL A 175 -15.66 -4.87 8.92
N ALA A 176 -15.86 -5.77 9.87
CA ALA A 176 -15.77 -7.21 9.69
C ALA A 176 -17.11 -7.89 9.97
N GLU A 177 -17.36 -9.02 9.32
CA GLU A 177 -18.53 -9.86 9.58
C GLU A 177 -18.37 -10.72 10.82
N ASN A 178 -19.49 -11.01 11.50
CA ASN A 178 -19.55 -11.85 12.69
C ASN A 178 -20.39 -13.13 12.51
N GLU A 179 -20.63 -13.56 11.28
CA GLU A 179 -21.47 -14.70 10.87
C GLU A 179 -20.67 -15.99 10.62
N THR A 180 -19.41 -15.87 10.25
CA THR A 180 -18.52 -16.98 9.94
C THR A 180 -17.32 -17.04 10.90
N GLN A 181 -16.55 -18.12 10.83
CA GLN A 181 -15.29 -18.25 11.57
C GLN A 181 -14.17 -17.40 10.94
N ASP A 182 -14.28 -17.08 9.66
CA ASP A 182 -13.24 -16.35 8.92
C ASP A 182 -13.16 -14.87 9.34
N LYS A 183 -14.25 -14.30 9.89
CA LYS A 183 -14.37 -12.90 10.32
C LYS A 183 -13.84 -11.93 9.27
N SER A 184 -14.28 -12.15 8.03
CA SER A 184 -13.77 -11.43 6.87
C SER A 184 -14.04 -9.93 6.97
N ILE A 185 -13.05 -9.12 6.56
CA ILE A 185 -13.23 -7.67 6.43
C ILE A 185 -14.10 -7.41 5.21
N LEU A 186 -15.24 -6.74 5.42
CA LEU A 186 -16.19 -6.44 4.37
C LEU A 186 -16.06 -5.01 3.87
N ALA A 187 -15.64 -4.05 4.71
CA ALA A 187 -15.45 -2.66 4.31
C ALA A 187 -14.27 -2.02 5.05
N VAL A 188 -13.59 -1.09 4.37
CA VAL A 188 -12.49 -0.32 4.93
C VAL A 188 -12.60 1.13 4.48
N VAL A 189 -12.60 2.06 5.43
CA VAL A 189 -12.58 3.51 5.18
C VAL A 189 -11.26 4.07 5.69
N ALA A 190 -10.43 4.59 4.78
CA ALA A 190 -9.14 5.19 5.14
C ALA A 190 -9.17 6.71 4.95
N LYS A 191 -8.75 7.44 5.98
CA LYS A 191 -8.71 8.90 5.96
C LYS A 191 -7.33 9.45 6.31
N ASN A 192 -6.97 10.57 5.68
CA ASN A 192 -5.65 11.18 5.76
C ASN A 192 -5.75 12.71 5.78
N LYS A 193 -5.05 13.36 6.72
CA LYS A 193 -4.93 14.82 6.83
C LYS A 193 -3.70 15.40 6.11
N LEU A 194 -2.80 14.55 5.63
CA LEU A 194 -1.54 14.99 5.02
C LEU A 194 -1.77 15.40 3.56
N CYS A 195 -1.61 16.69 3.23
CA CYS A 195 -1.63 17.19 1.85
C CYS A 195 -0.22 17.04 1.23
N SER A 196 -0.12 16.34 0.10
CA SER A 196 1.13 16.18 -0.68
C SER A 196 1.54 17.43 -1.46
N VAL A 197 0.65 18.41 -1.60
CA VAL A 197 0.88 19.64 -2.39
C VAL A 197 1.46 20.74 -1.53
N HIS A 198 0.91 20.93 -0.33
CA HIS A 198 1.38 21.91 0.63
C HIS A 198 2.04 21.16 1.79
N PRO A 199 3.37 20.99 1.81
CA PRO A 199 4.04 20.60 3.04
C PRO A 199 3.64 21.64 4.08
N VAL A 200 3.07 21.18 5.19
CA VAL A 200 2.50 21.98 6.27
C VAL A 200 3.39 23.21 6.50
N ASN A 201 2.96 24.38 6.03
CA ASN A 201 3.53 25.65 6.44
C ASN A 201 2.60 26.18 7.52
N PRO A 202 2.86 25.90 8.81
CA PRO A 202 1.95 26.25 9.89
C PRO A 202 1.67 27.76 9.98
N ASN A 203 2.47 28.59 9.28
CA ASN A 203 2.37 30.04 9.26
C ASN A 203 1.52 30.63 8.11
N SER A 204 1.00 29.83 7.18
CA SER A 204 0.32 30.38 5.99
C SER A 204 -1.15 30.74 6.21
N GLY A 205 -1.78 30.28 7.29
CA GLY A 205 -3.16 30.60 7.66
C GLY A 205 -4.23 30.22 6.62
N LYS A 206 -3.86 29.52 5.54
CA LYS A 206 -4.71 29.15 4.42
C LYS A 206 -4.76 27.63 4.30
N PHE A 207 -5.59 27.00 5.11
CA PHE A 207 -5.78 25.54 5.14
C PHE A 207 -6.83 25.04 4.15
N ASP A 208 -7.63 25.94 3.55
CA ASP A 208 -8.89 25.57 2.90
C ASP A 208 -8.86 25.47 1.37
N GLN A 209 -7.69 25.64 0.73
CA GLN A 209 -7.56 25.61 -0.73
C GLN A 209 -6.42 24.67 -1.19
N CYS A 210 -6.50 23.36 -0.87
CA CYS A 210 -5.70 22.36 -1.61
C CYS A 210 -6.39 22.10 -2.97
N THR A 211 -5.57 22.01 -4.03
CA THR A 211 -6.02 21.72 -5.41
C THR A 211 -6.46 20.27 -5.57
N GLU A 212 -7.01 19.89 -6.74
CA GLU A 212 -7.41 18.51 -7.07
C GLU A 212 -6.30 17.46 -6.90
N LYS A 213 -5.02 17.87 -6.82
CA LYS A 213 -3.85 17.00 -6.63
C LYS A 213 -3.54 16.71 -5.15
N CYS A 214 -4.43 17.11 -4.24
CA CYS A 214 -4.33 16.86 -2.81
C CYS A 214 -4.47 15.36 -2.50
N SER A 215 -3.58 14.83 -1.65
CA SER A 215 -3.73 13.48 -1.07
C SER A 215 -4.47 13.47 0.28
N SER A 216 -4.84 14.64 0.79
CA SER A 216 -5.65 14.76 2.00
C SER A 216 -7.10 14.43 1.66
N THR A 217 -7.67 13.48 2.39
CA THR A 217 -9.10 13.15 2.31
C THR A 217 -9.91 13.80 3.43
N LEU A 218 -9.23 14.42 4.39
CA LEU A 218 -9.82 15.21 5.47
C LEU A 218 -9.24 16.60 5.54
N THR A 219 -10.05 17.55 5.99
CA THR A 219 -9.55 18.87 6.39
C THR A 219 -8.75 18.75 7.68
N PHE A 220 -7.76 19.63 7.86
CA PHE A 220 -6.87 19.58 9.03
C PHE A 220 -7.64 19.70 10.36
N LEU A 221 -8.68 20.54 10.38
CA LEU A 221 -9.52 20.82 11.55
C LEU A 221 -10.53 19.71 11.87
N LYS A 222 -10.87 18.83 10.91
CA LYS A 222 -11.84 17.75 11.16
C LYS A 222 -11.26 16.76 12.17
N SER A 223 -12.07 16.37 13.16
CA SER A 223 -11.65 15.36 14.15
C SER A 223 -11.29 14.05 13.45
N ILE A 224 -10.14 13.47 13.78
CA ILE A 224 -9.74 12.18 13.22
C ILE A 224 -10.44 10.99 13.88
N GLY A 225 -10.79 11.11 15.17
CA GLY A 225 -11.60 10.15 15.91
C GLY A 225 -13.11 10.32 15.70
N ASP A 226 -13.53 10.88 14.56
CA ASP A 226 -14.95 10.96 14.18
C ASP A 226 -15.44 9.62 13.63
N GLU A 227 -15.47 8.61 14.50
CA GLU A 227 -15.80 7.24 14.13
C GLU A 227 -17.23 7.09 13.63
N TYR A 228 -18.15 7.95 14.09
CA TYR A 228 -19.50 8.03 13.53
C TYR A 228 -19.45 8.24 12.01
N SER A 229 -18.68 9.24 11.55
CA SER A 229 -18.60 9.55 10.12
C SER A 229 -17.97 8.41 9.32
N TRP A 230 -16.93 7.76 9.87
CA TRP A 230 -16.24 6.66 9.20
C TRP A 230 -17.10 5.40 9.14
N ALA A 231 -17.79 5.06 10.24
CA ALA A 231 -18.76 3.98 10.29
C ALA A 231 -19.91 4.21 9.30
N LYS A 232 -20.47 5.43 9.27
CA LYS A 232 -21.56 5.78 8.34
C LYS A 232 -21.15 5.60 6.88
N GLU A 233 -19.93 6.01 6.51
CA GLU A 233 -19.40 5.81 5.16
C GLU A 233 -19.23 4.32 4.82
N ALA A 234 -18.68 3.53 5.75
CA ALA A 234 -18.49 2.09 5.58
C ALA A 234 -19.82 1.35 5.43
N LEU A 235 -20.80 1.67 6.29
CA LEU A 235 -22.13 1.04 6.27
C LEU A 235 -22.93 1.43 5.01
N LYS A 236 -22.78 2.67 4.51
CA LYS A 236 -23.38 3.07 3.22
C LYS A 236 -22.81 2.28 2.04
N ASP A 237 -21.50 2.04 2.03
CA ASP A 237 -20.85 1.20 1.02
C ASP A 237 -21.38 -0.24 1.07
N LEU A 238 -21.58 -0.80 2.28
CA LEU A 238 -22.20 -2.13 2.45
C LEU A 238 -23.67 -2.17 1.99
N ASN A 239 -24.47 -1.17 2.35
CA ASN A 239 -25.87 -1.08 1.91
C ASN A 239 -25.97 -1.03 0.38
N SER A 240 -25.00 -0.41 -0.31
CA SER A 240 -24.98 -0.36 -1.78
C SER A 240 -24.77 -1.74 -2.44
N ASP A 241 -24.20 -2.69 -1.70
CA ASP A 241 -23.97 -4.08 -2.12
C ASP A 241 -24.97 -5.06 -1.44
N ASP A 242 -26.15 -4.57 -1.04
CA ASP A 242 -27.23 -5.38 -0.42
C ASP A 242 -26.80 -6.10 0.87
N ILE A 243 -25.96 -5.45 1.69
CA ILE A 243 -25.64 -5.91 3.04
C ILE A 243 -26.19 -4.92 4.06
N GLU A 244 -27.14 -5.40 4.86
CA GLU A 244 -27.78 -4.64 5.93
C GLU A 244 -27.16 -5.01 7.28
N ALA A 245 -26.88 -4.01 8.12
CA ALA A 245 -26.40 -4.25 9.47
C ALA A 245 -27.55 -4.71 10.39
N LYS A 246 -27.55 -5.99 10.78
CA LYS A 246 -28.52 -6.54 11.76
C LYS A 246 -28.14 -6.19 13.19
N HIS A 247 -26.88 -6.42 13.52
CA HIS A 247 -26.26 -6.08 14.79
C HIS A 247 -24.92 -5.43 14.48
N PHE A 248 -24.59 -4.34 15.17
CA PHE A 248 -23.30 -3.67 15.00
C PHE A 248 -22.59 -3.57 16.34
N THR A 249 -21.47 -4.28 16.46
CA THR A 249 -20.65 -4.28 17.67
C THR A 249 -19.52 -3.26 17.52
N THR A 250 -19.43 -2.34 18.46
CA THR A 250 -18.37 -1.34 18.54
C THR A 250 -17.89 -1.24 19.98
N ASP A 251 -16.77 -0.58 20.20
CA ASP A 251 -16.36 -0.10 21.51
C ASP A 251 -17.40 0.90 22.09
N PRO A 252 -17.58 0.92 23.42
CA PRO A 252 -18.63 1.72 24.07
C PRO A 252 -18.36 3.23 24.10
N ASP A 253 -17.12 3.65 23.88
CA ASP A 253 -16.71 5.05 23.81
C ASP A 253 -16.76 5.63 22.39
N SER A 254 -17.04 4.81 21.37
CA SER A 254 -17.27 5.32 20.02
C SER A 254 -18.71 5.76 19.80
N SER A 255 -18.86 6.78 18.95
CA SER A 255 -20.14 7.18 18.38
C SER A 255 -20.54 6.34 17.16
N ALA A 256 -19.84 5.24 16.89
CA ALA A 256 -20.03 4.43 15.69
C ALA A 256 -21.39 3.70 15.67
N PHE A 257 -21.91 3.27 16.82
CA PHE A 257 -23.23 2.65 16.90
C PHE A 257 -24.36 3.58 16.40
N LYS A 258 -24.25 4.89 16.67
CA LYS A 258 -25.22 5.90 16.22
C LYS A 258 -25.31 5.97 14.69
N ALA A 259 -24.23 5.65 13.99
CA ALA A 259 -24.24 5.61 12.54
C ALA A 259 -25.14 4.49 12.00
N ALA A 260 -25.19 3.34 12.70
CA ALA A 260 -26.07 2.23 12.34
C ALA A 260 -27.55 2.57 12.66
N GLU A 261 -27.81 3.21 13.81
CA GLU A 261 -29.17 3.67 14.17
C GLU A 261 -29.71 4.68 13.15
N ASP A 262 -28.93 5.70 12.79
CA ASP A 262 -29.34 6.71 11.82
C ASP A 262 -29.66 6.10 10.45
N LEU A 263 -28.83 5.15 9.96
CA LEU A 263 -29.08 4.48 8.68
C LEU A 263 -30.32 3.58 8.72
N HIS A 264 -30.58 2.94 9.85
CA HIS A 264 -31.81 2.16 10.03
C HIS A 264 -33.05 3.06 9.97
N HIS A 265 -33.00 4.23 10.63
CA HIS A 265 -34.09 5.21 10.58
C HIS A 265 -34.27 5.83 9.18
N GLU A 266 -33.17 6.15 8.47
CA GLU A 266 -33.19 6.64 7.08
C GLU A 266 -33.85 5.61 6.12
N ASN A 267 -33.65 4.31 6.35
CA ASN A 267 -34.24 3.24 5.55
C ASN A 267 -35.71 2.93 5.89
N ILE A 268 -36.21 3.32 7.07
CA ILE A 268 -37.60 3.11 7.51
C ILE A 268 -38.52 4.25 7.04
N THR A 269 -37.98 5.44 6.72
CA THR A 269 -38.76 6.54 6.16
C THR A 269 -39.21 6.28 4.71
N TYR A 270 -40.32 5.56 4.55
CA TYR A 270 -41.19 5.53 3.38
C TYR A 270 -42.64 5.81 3.78
#